data_AF-W2SGQ0-F1
#
_entry.id   AF-W2SGQ0-F1
#
_cell.length_a   1.000
_cell.length_b   1.000
_cell.length_c   1.000
_cell.angle_alpha   90.00
_cell.angle_beta   90.00
_cell.angle_gamma   90.00
#
_symmetry.space_group_name_H-M   'P 1'
#
loop_
_entity.id
_entity.type
_entity.pdbx_description
1 polymer ?
#
loop_
_entity_poly.entity_id
_entity_poly.type
_entity_poly.pdbx_seq_one_letter_code
_entity_poly.pdbx_strand_id
1 'polypeptide(L)'
;MSIISQGNCKLSPYSKLDGLTKTKCSRCGKRRMYFCYDCRLTLPGVFSPQVKVVLVFPSPSAVSIEEFVRVKGPIKRLIVLDCTWFQVHMMQKIPEIQGEFKPQHNVDESGLATIEAIYYALREYQEYGLGRPYQGEFDDLLYWFFHTQQHVNRKQQEYCNKKLDLEQ
;
A
#
# COMPACT_ATOMS: atom_id res chain seq x y z
N MET A 1 -2.52 -11.16 23.99
CA MET A 1 -2.43 -9.75 23.53
C MET A 1 -1.18 -9.58 22.69
N SER A 2 -1.31 -9.49 21.36
CA SER A 2 -0.20 -9.16 20.47
C SER A 2 -0.22 -7.66 20.22
N ILE A 3 -0.03 -6.86 21.26
CA ILE A 3 0.21 -5.43 21.09
C ILE A 3 1.55 -5.35 20.37
N ILE A 4 1.55 -4.81 19.15
CA ILE A 4 2.81 -4.46 18.47
C ILE A 4 3.43 -3.37 19.32
N SER A 5 4.29 -3.74 20.28
CA SER A 5 4.99 -2.79 21.11
C SER A 5 5.79 -1.86 20.20
N GLN A 6 5.89 -0.58 20.53
CA GLN A 6 6.63 0.42 19.74
C GLN A 6 8.06 -0.06 19.37
N GLY A 7 8.69 -0.90 20.20
CA GLY A 7 10.00 -1.52 19.93
C GLY A 7 10.04 -2.57 18.81
N ASN A 8 8.89 -3.06 18.34
CA ASN A 8 8.75 -4.04 17.25
C ASN A 8 8.41 -3.40 15.90
N CYS A 9 8.04 -2.11 15.88
CA CYS A 9 7.86 -1.33 14.66
C CYS A 9 9.22 -0.88 14.11
N LYS A 10 10.05 -1.83 13.68
CA LYS A 10 11.37 -1.52 13.10
C LYS A 10 11.23 -1.37 11.58
N LEU A 11 11.64 -0.21 11.06
CA LEU A 11 11.81 -0.04 9.63
C LEU A 11 12.93 -0.97 9.13
N SER A 12 12.78 -1.48 7.90
CA SER A 12 13.87 -2.20 7.27
C SER A 12 15.06 -1.24 7.09
N PRO A 13 16.29 -1.65 7.47
CA PRO A 13 17.44 -0.76 7.42
C PRO A 13 17.74 -0.35 5.98
N TYR A 14 17.94 0.95 5.75
CA TYR A 14 18.32 1.50 4.45
C TYR A 14 19.76 1.14 4.06
N SER A 15 20.59 0.73 5.01
CA SER A 15 22.03 0.45 4.81
C SER A 15 22.34 -0.55 3.70
N LYS A 16 21.39 -1.39 3.32
CA LYS A 16 21.51 -2.33 2.20
C LYS A 16 21.55 -1.65 0.82
N LEU A 17 21.20 -0.36 0.76
CA LEU A 17 21.25 0.46 -0.44
C LEU A 17 22.45 1.41 -0.45
N ASP A 18 23.21 1.48 0.65
CA ASP A 18 24.39 2.35 0.75
C ASP A 18 25.48 1.87 -0.21
N GLY A 19 26.14 2.84 -0.86
CA GLY A 19 27.22 2.57 -1.81
C GLY A 19 26.78 2.06 -3.19
N LEU A 20 25.48 1.80 -3.40
CA LEU A 20 24.96 1.50 -4.73
C LEU A 20 25.02 2.75 -5.61
N THR A 21 25.49 2.58 -6.84
CA THR A 21 25.60 3.66 -7.84
C THR A 21 24.88 3.26 -9.13
N LYS A 22 24.73 4.22 -10.05
CA LYS A 22 24.11 3.95 -11.35
C LYS A 22 24.96 2.96 -12.16
N THR A 23 24.43 1.77 -12.40
CA THR A 23 25.05 0.74 -13.23
C THR A 23 24.31 0.57 -14.56
N LYS A 24 24.93 -0.08 -15.55
CA LYS A 24 24.28 -0.38 -16.83
C LYS A 24 23.36 -1.58 -16.66
N CYS A 25 22.13 -1.48 -17.18
CA CYS A 25 21.22 -2.62 -17.24
C CYS A 25 21.81 -3.74 -18.11
N SER A 26 21.77 -4.97 -17.60
CA SER A 26 22.25 -6.17 -18.31
C SER A 26 21.49 -6.46 -19.61
N ARG A 27 20.25 -5.97 -19.74
CA ARG A 27 19.42 -6.19 -20.94
C ARG A 27 19.47 -5.03 -21.94
N CYS A 28 19.26 -3.78 -21.52
CA CYS A 28 19.19 -2.63 -22.45
C CYS A 28 20.39 -1.68 -22.41
N GLY A 29 21.37 -1.90 -21.54
CA GLY A 29 22.56 -1.06 -21.42
C GLY A 29 22.32 0.35 -20.84
N LYS A 30 21.07 0.79 -20.66
CA LYS A 30 20.73 2.08 -20.04
C LYS A 30 21.25 2.14 -18.60
N ARG A 31 21.78 3.30 -18.20
CA ARG A 31 22.27 3.53 -16.83
C ARG A 31 21.11 3.78 -15.87
N ARG A 32 20.98 2.92 -14.85
CA ARG A 32 19.92 2.91 -13.84
C ARG A 32 20.54 2.58 -12.47
N MET A 33 19.90 2.98 -11.37
CA MET A 33 20.48 2.78 -10.03
C MET A 33 20.04 1.45 -9.40
N TYR A 34 18.74 1.29 -9.15
CA TYR A 34 18.21 0.12 -8.44
C TYR A 34 17.39 -0.82 -9.33
N PHE A 35 16.57 -0.25 -10.20
CA PHE A 35 15.67 -1.00 -11.06
C PHE A 35 15.65 -0.39 -12.47
N CYS A 36 15.59 -1.25 -13.49
CA CYS A 36 15.44 -0.83 -14.87
C CYS A 36 13.96 -0.85 -15.25
N TYR A 37 13.33 0.32 -15.32
CA TYR A 37 11.92 0.45 -15.68
C TYR A 37 11.59 -0.02 -17.10
N ASP A 38 12.57 -0.01 -18.02
CA ASP A 38 12.37 -0.49 -19.40
C ASP A 38 12.40 -2.03 -19.47
N CYS A 39 13.35 -2.65 -18.77
CA CYS A 39 13.58 -4.09 -18.86
C CYS A 39 12.91 -4.88 -17.74
N ARG A 40 12.39 -4.19 -16.73
CA ARG A 40 11.77 -4.72 -15.51
C ARG A 40 12.68 -5.66 -14.75
N LEU A 41 13.93 -5.25 -14.62
CA LEU A 41 14.99 -6.02 -13.97
C LEU A 41 15.62 -5.18 -12.87
N THR A 42 15.83 -5.82 -11.72
CA THR A 42 16.67 -5.28 -10.66
C THR A 42 18.12 -5.24 -11.13
N LEU A 43 18.83 -4.15 -10.83
CA LEU A 43 20.22 -3.98 -11.26
C LEU A 43 21.14 -4.90 -10.43
N PRO A 44 22.29 -5.33 -10.98
CA PRO A 44 23.23 -6.17 -10.26
C PRO A 44 23.67 -5.52 -8.94
N GLY A 45 23.73 -6.33 -7.87
CA GLY A 45 24.15 -5.88 -6.53
C GLY A 45 23.04 -5.28 -5.68
N VAL A 46 21.85 -5.04 -6.23
CA VAL A 46 20.71 -4.54 -5.46
C VAL A 46 20.13 -5.68 -4.61
N PHE A 47 19.99 -5.44 -3.30
CA PHE A 47 19.44 -6.41 -2.38
C PHE A 47 17.99 -6.79 -2.75
N SER A 48 17.77 -8.08 -3.02
CA SER A 48 16.42 -8.65 -3.11
C SER A 48 16.13 -9.43 -1.82
N PRO A 49 15.08 -9.06 -1.06
CA PRO A 49 14.71 -9.82 0.13
C PRO A 49 14.28 -11.23 -0.24
N GLN A 50 14.90 -12.26 0.36
CA GLN A 50 14.44 -13.65 0.25
C GLN A 50 13.26 -13.99 1.19
N VAL A 51 12.60 -12.97 1.74
CA VAL A 51 11.42 -13.17 2.59
C VAL A 51 10.15 -13.11 1.75
N LYS A 52 9.11 -13.84 2.16
CA LYS A 52 7.79 -13.76 1.54
C LYS A 52 7.18 -12.40 1.85
N VAL A 53 7.19 -11.53 0.85
CA VAL A 53 6.64 -10.19 0.88
C VAL A 53 5.33 -10.20 0.11
N VAL A 54 4.27 -9.62 0.70
CA VAL A 54 2.98 -9.40 0.05
C VAL A 54 2.76 -7.91 -0.10
N LEU A 55 2.32 -7.49 -1.28
CA LEU A 55 1.93 -6.12 -1.57
C LEU A 55 0.40 -6.04 -1.49
N VAL A 56 -0.12 -5.07 -0.73
CA VAL A 56 -1.54 -4.74 -0.73
C VAL A 56 -1.80 -3.78 -1.89
N PHE A 57 -2.70 -4.15 -2.81
CA PHE A 57 -3.11 -3.30 -3.91
C PHE A 57 -4.55 -3.62 -4.33
N PRO A 58 -5.35 -2.60 -4.71
CA PRO A 58 -6.71 -2.79 -5.18
C PRO A 58 -6.69 -3.24 -6.65
N SER A 59 -6.96 -4.53 -6.89
CA SER A 59 -7.13 -5.08 -8.24
C SER A 59 -8.09 -6.26 -8.23
N PRO A 60 -8.92 -6.46 -9.28
CA PRO A 60 -9.68 -7.69 -9.45
C PRO A 60 -8.82 -8.95 -9.52
N SER A 61 -7.54 -8.82 -9.89
CA SER A 61 -6.57 -9.92 -9.89
C SER A 61 -5.88 -10.14 -8.54
N ALA A 62 -6.19 -9.34 -7.53
CA ALA A 62 -5.63 -9.51 -6.20
C ALA A 62 -6.19 -10.78 -5.54
N VAL A 63 -5.34 -11.44 -4.76
CA VAL A 63 -5.67 -12.67 -4.03
C VAL A 63 -5.93 -12.31 -2.58
N SER A 64 -6.96 -12.91 -1.96
CA SER A 64 -7.25 -12.67 -0.54
C SER A 64 -6.14 -13.19 0.37
N ILE A 65 -6.02 -12.64 1.58
CA ILE A 65 -5.01 -13.10 2.55
C ILE A 65 -5.26 -14.57 2.92
N GLU A 66 -6.51 -14.98 3.05
CA GLU A 66 -6.88 -16.37 3.30
C GLU A 66 -6.35 -17.32 2.20
N GLU A 67 -6.65 -17.03 0.94
CA GLU A 67 -6.20 -17.85 -0.18
C GLU A 67 -4.66 -17.86 -0.28
N PHE A 68 -4.04 -16.69 -0.10
CA PHE A 68 -2.60 -16.59 -0.12
C PHE A 68 -1.96 -17.45 0.98
N VAL A 69 -2.44 -17.37 2.22
CA VAL A 69 -1.92 -18.15 3.34
C VAL A 69 -2.12 -19.65 3.11
N ARG A 70 -3.28 -20.05 2.55
CA ARG A 70 -3.58 -21.44 2.20
C ARG A 70 -2.62 -22.01 1.14
N VAL A 71 -2.33 -21.24 0.09
CA VAL A 71 -1.52 -21.71 -1.06
C VAL A 71 -0.01 -21.51 -0.86
N LYS A 72 0.39 -20.40 -0.26
CA LYS A 72 1.80 -19.96 -0.15
C LYS A 72 2.34 -20.03 1.28
N GLY A 73 1.49 -20.22 2.29
CA GLY A 73 1.88 -20.22 3.71
C GLY A 73 1.95 -18.82 4.33
N PRO A 74 2.49 -18.68 5.55
CA PRO A 74 2.38 -17.47 6.35
C PRO A 74 3.12 -16.26 5.74
N ILE A 75 2.51 -15.08 5.88
CA ILE A 75 3.04 -13.81 5.41
C ILE A 75 4.06 -13.28 6.43
N LYS A 76 5.29 -13.02 5.99
CA LYS A 76 6.33 -12.45 6.87
C LYS A 76 6.38 -10.92 6.83
N ARG A 77 5.94 -10.33 5.71
CA ARG A 77 6.00 -8.88 5.50
C ARG A 77 4.86 -8.44 4.59
N LEU A 78 4.07 -7.50 5.10
CA LEU A 78 3.10 -6.75 4.34
C LEU A 78 3.73 -5.43 3.88
N ILE A 79 3.55 -5.07 2.61
CA ILE A 79 3.91 -3.76 2.06
C ILE A 79 2.62 -3.09 1.61
N VAL A 80 2.44 -1.84 2.04
CA VAL A 80 1.38 -0.95 1.56
C VAL A 80 2.05 0.24 0.91
N LEU A 81 1.59 0.63 -0.28
CA LEU A 81 2.10 1.78 -1.00
C LEU A 81 1.14 2.93 -0.83
N ASP A 82 1.55 3.93 -0.05
CA ASP A 82 0.85 5.21 0.02
C ASP A 82 1.40 6.13 -1.07
N CYS A 83 0.52 6.56 -1.96
CA CYS A 83 0.91 7.49 -3.02
C CYS A 83 -0.27 8.35 -3.47
N THR A 84 0.04 9.56 -3.90
CA THR A 84 -0.95 10.45 -4.50
C THR A 84 -1.39 9.93 -5.86
N TRP A 85 -2.63 10.20 -6.27
CA TRP A 85 -3.18 9.78 -7.58
C TRP A 85 -2.29 10.16 -8.78
N PHE A 86 -1.63 11.32 -8.71
CA PHE A 86 -0.71 11.77 -9.75
C PHE A 86 0.51 10.84 -9.90
N GLN A 87 0.99 10.28 -8.79
CA GLN A 87 2.08 9.31 -8.79
C GLN A 87 1.60 7.94 -9.25
N VAL A 88 0.36 7.56 -8.92
CA VAL A 88 -0.26 6.31 -9.39
C VAL A 88 -0.34 6.26 -10.91
N HIS A 89 -0.68 7.38 -11.58
CA HIS A 89 -0.70 7.44 -13.04
C HIS A 89 0.66 7.13 -13.69
N MET A 90 1.76 7.44 -12.99
CA MET A 90 3.11 7.05 -13.43
C MET A 90 3.42 5.59 -13.11
N MET A 91 2.86 5.06 -12.02
CA MET A 91 3.01 3.65 -11.63
C MET A 91 2.16 2.70 -12.47
N GLN A 92 1.01 3.13 -13.01
CA GLN A 92 0.19 2.35 -13.95
C GLN A 92 0.91 2.02 -15.26
N LYS A 93 2.01 2.74 -15.59
CA LYS A 93 2.89 2.40 -16.71
C LYS A 93 3.72 1.14 -16.43
N ILE A 94 3.73 0.65 -15.19
CA ILE A 94 4.32 -0.63 -14.77
C ILE A 94 3.21 -1.68 -14.91
N PRO A 95 3.30 -2.59 -15.88
CA PRO A 95 2.25 -3.56 -16.17
C PRO A 95 1.98 -4.55 -15.03
N GLU A 96 2.93 -4.73 -14.12
CA GLU A 96 2.75 -5.52 -12.90
C GLU A 96 1.81 -4.84 -11.88
N ILE A 97 1.47 -3.55 -12.06
CA ILE A 97 0.59 -2.75 -11.19
C ILE A 97 -0.60 -2.19 -12.00
N GLN A 98 -0.99 -2.86 -13.08
CA GLN A 98 -2.19 -2.49 -13.84
C GLN A 98 -3.45 -2.77 -13.01
N GLY A 99 -3.92 -1.73 -12.32
CA GLY A 99 -5.19 -1.69 -11.60
C GLY A 99 -5.89 -0.35 -11.82
N GLU A 100 -7.23 -0.36 -11.79
CA GLU A 100 -8.04 0.85 -11.82
C GLU A 100 -7.98 1.55 -10.46
N PHE A 101 -6.94 2.36 -10.28
CA PHE A 101 -6.84 3.28 -9.17
C PHE A 101 -7.77 4.48 -9.44
N LYS A 102 -9.03 4.39 -9.01
CA LYS A 102 -10.05 5.44 -9.17
C LYS A 102 -9.98 6.48 -8.05
N PRO A 103 -10.05 7.80 -8.35
CA PRO A 103 -10.08 8.84 -7.32
C PRO A 103 -11.21 8.62 -6.32
N GLN A 104 -10.90 8.66 -5.02
CA GLN A 104 -11.84 8.40 -3.90
C GLN A 104 -13.19 9.13 -3.99
N HIS A 105 -13.25 10.29 -4.66
CA HIS A 105 -14.50 11.04 -4.83
C HIS A 105 -15.56 10.36 -5.71
N ASN A 106 -15.21 9.33 -6.49
CA ASN A 106 -16.12 8.60 -7.39
C ASN A 106 -15.94 7.07 -7.30
N VAL A 107 -15.53 6.56 -6.15
CA VAL A 107 -15.41 5.11 -5.92
C VAL A 107 -16.58 4.64 -5.09
N ASP A 108 -17.07 3.44 -5.39
CA ASP A 108 -17.98 2.70 -4.53
C ASP A 108 -17.27 2.28 -3.23
N GLU A 109 -17.93 1.50 -2.37
CA GLU A 109 -17.39 1.04 -1.07
C GLU A 109 -16.06 0.26 -1.18
N SER A 110 -15.60 -0.07 -2.39
CA SER A 110 -14.28 -0.68 -2.63
C SER A 110 -13.10 0.31 -2.56
N GLY A 111 -13.38 1.62 -2.56
CA GLY A 111 -12.39 2.70 -2.56
C GLY A 111 -11.77 3.02 -1.20
N LEU A 112 -11.12 2.04 -0.59
CA LEU A 112 -10.52 2.19 0.74
C LEU A 112 -9.37 3.22 0.78
N ALA A 113 -9.33 4.04 1.81
CA ALA A 113 -8.16 4.82 2.17
C ALA A 113 -6.99 3.89 2.56
N THR A 114 -5.76 4.38 2.45
CA THR A 114 -4.55 3.60 2.81
C THR A 114 -4.65 3.03 4.24
N ILE A 115 -5.20 3.80 5.19
CA ILE A 115 -5.36 3.35 6.57
C ILE A 115 -6.46 2.28 6.73
N GLU A 116 -7.53 2.37 5.95
CA GLU A 116 -8.59 1.35 5.92
C GLU A 116 -8.06 0.06 5.30
N ALA A 117 -7.29 0.16 4.22
CA ALA A 117 -6.62 -0.99 3.61
C ALA A 117 -5.64 -1.68 4.60
N ILE A 118 -4.90 -0.91 5.40
CA ILE A 118 -4.06 -1.44 6.48
C ILE A 118 -4.91 -2.15 7.53
N TYR A 119 -6.00 -1.50 7.98
CA TYR A 119 -6.91 -2.06 8.97
C TYR A 119 -7.46 -3.42 8.55
N TYR A 120 -8.06 -3.52 7.36
CA TYR A 120 -8.62 -4.77 6.85
C TYR A 120 -7.55 -5.84 6.62
N ALA A 121 -6.37 -5.46 6.10
CA ALA A 121 -5.27 -6.40 5.92
C ALA A 121 -4.77 -7.00 7.25
N LEU A 122 -4.69 -6.18 8.32
CA LEU A 122 -4.30 -6.67 9.65
C LEU A 122 -5.38 -7.56 10.27
N ARG A 123 -6.65 -7.17 10.14
CA ARG A 123 -7.79 -7.97 10.61
C ARG A 123 -7.80 -9.36 9.96
N GLU A 124 -7.77 -9.41 8.63
CA GLU A 124 -7.74 -10.67 7.88
C GLU A 124 -6.50 -11.50 8.19
N TYR A 125 -5.33 -10.87 8.34
CA TYR A 125 -4.11 -11.60 8.70
C TYR A 125 -4.18 -12.20 10.11
N GLN A 126 -4.83 -11.53 11.06
CA GLN A 126 -5.05 -12.11 12.38
C GLN A 126 -5.97 -13.34 12.30
N GLU A 127 -7.10 -13.22 11.59
CA GLU A 127 -8.09 -14.28 11.46
C GLU A 127 -7.55 -15.49 10.69
N TYR A 128 -7.03 -15.26 9.48
CA TYR A 128 -6.65 -16.33 8.56
C TYR A 128 -5.16 -16.65 8.59
N GLY A 129 -4.30 -15.66 8.85
CA GLY A 129 -2.85 -15.84 8.91
C GLY A 129 -2.38 -16.42 10.24
N LEU A 130 -2.95 -15.96 11.35
CA LEU A 130 -2.59 -16.41 12.71
C LEU A 130 -3.61 -17.38 13.31
N GLY A 131 -4.79 -17.54 12.70
CA GLY A 131 -5.85 -18.41 13.22
C GLY A 131 -6.45 -17.90 14.52
N ARG A 132 -6.43 -16.59 14.77
CA ARG A 132 -6.96 -15.98 16.00
C ARG A 132 -8.22 -15.19 15.68
N PRO A 133 -9.32 -15.37 16.43
CA PRO A 133 -10.53 -14.58 16.19
C PRO A 133 -10.25 -13.10 16.40
N TYR A 134 -10.84 -12.24 15.57
CA TYR A 134 -10.80 -10.79 15.77
C TYR A 134 -11.75 -10.37 16.89
N GLN A 135 -11.27 -9.54 17.82
CA GLN A 135 -12.03 -9.02 18.97
C GLN A 135 -11.96 -7.49 19.08
N GLY A 136 -11.60 -6.80 17.99
CA GLY A 136 -11.48 -5.34 17.98
C GLY A 136 -10.06 -4.83 18.25
N GLU A 137 -9.03 -5.66 18.14
CA GLU A 137 -7.64 -5.28 18.48
C GLU A 137 -7.07 -4.14 17.63
N PHE A 138 -7.71 -3.82 16.49
CA PHE A 138 -7.30 -2.76 15.58
C PHE A 138 -8.34 -1.65 15.45
N ASP A 139 -9.46 -1.67 16.18
CA ASP A 139 -10.57 -0.72 16.03
C ASP A 139 -10.11 0.74 16.26
N ASP A 140 -9.20 0.95 17.22
CA ASP A 140 -8.63 2.25 17.53
C ASP A 140 -7.81 2.86 16.38
N LEU A 141 -7.36 2.05 15.42
CA LEU A 141 -6.55 2.51 14.28
C LEU A 141 -7.31 3.54 13.44
N LEU A 142 -8.63 3.39 13.33
CA LEU A 142 -9.46 4.25 12.50
C LEU A 142 -10.08 5.43 13.25
N TYR A 143 -9.94 5.50 14.58
CA TYR A 143 -10.60 6.53 15.40
C TYR A 143 -10.27 7.95 14.92
N TRP A 144 -8.98 8.29 14.84
CA TRP A 144 -8.55 9.61 14.39
C TRP A 144 -8.85 9.85 12.91
N PHE A 145 -8.81 8.78 12.09
CA PHE A 145 -9.15 8.88 10.68
C PHE A 145 -10.60 9.30 10.49
N PHE A 146 -11.56 8.61 11.11
CA PHE A 146 -12.98 8.97 11.01
C PHE A 146 -13.28 10.31 11.66
N HIS A 147 -12.68 10.60 12.82
CA HIS A 147 -12.83 11.89 13.48
C HIS A 147 -12.38 13.05 12.57
N THR A 148 -11.19 12.94 11.96
CA THR A 148 -10.68 13.96 11.04
C THR A 148 -11.45 14.00 9.73
N GLN A 149 -11.83 12.85 9.17
CA GLN A 149 -12.62 12.75 7.95
C GLN A 149 -13.96 13.48 8.08
N GLN A 150 -14.65 13.33 9.23
CA GLN A 150 -15.89 14.06 9.51
C GLN A 150 -15.70 15.59 9.44
N HIS A 151 -14.61 16.10 10.02
CA HIS A 151 -14.29 17.53 9.98
C HIS A 151 -13.92 18.02 8.57
N VAL A 152 -13.15 17.23 7.81
CA VAL A 152 -12.76 17.55 6.43
C VAL A 152 -13.98 17.56 5.52
N ASN A 153 -14.83 16.53 5.59
CA ASN A 153 -16.05 16.43 4.79
C ASN A 153 -16.99 17.62 5.03
N ARG A 154 -17.16 18.03 6.30
CA ARG A 154 -17.96 19.21 6.65
C ARG A 154 -17.42 20.49 5.98
N LYS A 155 -16.11 20.73 6.07
CA LYS A 155 -15.47 21.89 5.42
C LYS A 155 -15.55 21.83 3.89
N GLN A 156 -15.41 20.64 3.31
CA GLN A 156 -15.51 20.44 1.87
C GLN A 156 -16.93 20.77 1.38
N GLN A 157 -17.95 20.35 2.13
CA GLN A 157 -19.34 20.66 1.83
C GLN A 157 -19.62 22.17 1.92
N GLU A 158 -19.10 22.85 2.96
CA GLU A 158 -19.17 24.31 3.08
C GLU A 158 -18.51 25.03 1.89
N TYR A 159 -17.36 24.53 1.41
CA TYR A 159 -16.67 25.08 0.24
C TYR A 159 -17.48 24.86 -1.05
N CYS A 160 -18.01 23.65 -1.28
CA CYS A 160 -18.84 23.35 -2.44
C CYS A 160 -20.10 24.22 -2.47
N ASN A 161 -20.77 24.40 -1.32
CA ASN A 161 -21.94 25.26 -1.21
C ASN A 161 -21.61 26.72 -1.57
N LYS A 162 -20.53 27.28 -1.01
CA LYS A 162 -20.07 28.65 -1.35
C LYS A 162 -19.73 28.82 -2.83
N LYS A 163 -19.20 27.78 -3.47
CA LYS A 163 -18.87 27.82 -4.89
C LYS A 163 -20.14 27.83 -5.76
N LEU A 164 -21.15 27.04 -5.39
CA LEU A 164 -22.46 27.07 -6.05
C LEU A 164 -23.17 28.42 -5.88
N ASP A 165 -23.04 29.05 -4.71
CA ASP A 165 -23.60 30.38 -4.43
C ASP A 165 -22.90 31.51 -5.21
N LEU A 166 -21.65 31.32 -5.64
CA LEU A 166 -20.88 32.29 -6.44
C LEU A 166 -21.08 32.11 -7.96
N GLU A 167 -21.66 31.00 -8.38
CA GLU A 167 -21.94 30.65 -9.78
C GLU A 167 -23.40 30.97 -10.18
N GLN A 168 -24.21 31.52 -9.26
CA GLN A 168 -25.54 32.11 -9.49
C GLN A 168 -25.49 33.63 -9.58
#